data_AF-A0A1J4URN6-F1
#
_entry.id   AF-A0A1J4URN6-F1
#
_cell.length_a   1.000
_cell.length_b   1.000
_cell.length_c   1.000
_cell.angle_alpha   90.00
_cell.angle_beta   90.00
_cell.angle_gamma   90.00
#
_symmetry.space_group_name_H-M   'P 1'
#
loop_
_entity.id
_entity.type
_entity.pdbx_description
1 polymer ?
#
loop_
_entity_poly.entity_id
_entity_poly.type
_entity_poly.pdbx_seq_one_letter_code
_entity_poly.pdbx_strand_id
1 'polypeptide(L)'
;MPRRLAPFALFALFAALLPALATAYTDYSFQLNATVNADGSAHIFEKTVFTLDNAEEIQNFEYYLFKGESTLVDWQRFSNNIKYHFAGPVSNLRVIAAREFRSGYTSASVSMEYDVQDLFLSEKANARLTQYAFDKHKLSFGSPNELKLSTGQSLSLILPKDAFNIAVTPAAGVEAYSRNELAWEGPLIGSWDVSYDREISLSQEVTEFFMSAYGAVGNSLLALLALVFLAIAGFKYSKLRK
;
A
#
# COMPACT_ATOMS: atom_id res chain seq x y z
N MET A 1 21.00 44.68 -43.60
CA MET A 1 21.42 43.50 -42.81
C MET A 1 20.40 43.27 -41.70
N PRO A 2 19.47 42.30 -41.82
CA PRO A 2 18.50 42.05 -40.77
C PRO A 2 19.14 41.21 -39.66
N ARG A 3 19.12 41.75 -38.44
CA ARG A 3 19.63 41.11 -37.22
C ARG A 3 18.84 39.82 -36.96
N ARG A 4 19.52 38.67 -37.01
CA ARG A 4 19.04 37.36 -36.58
C ARG A 4 18.91 37.34 -35.04
N LEU A 5 17.92 38.02 -34.47
CA LEU A 5 17.62 38.01 -33.04
C LEU A 5 16.42 37.11 -32.68
N ALA A 6 15.72 36.56 -33.68
CA ALA A 6 14.49 35.80 -33.49
C ALA A 6 14.62 34.49 -32.68
N PRO A 7 15.67 33.64 -32.81
CA PRO A 7 15.67 32.36 -32.11
C PRO A 7 15.97 32.48 -30.61
N PHE A 8 16.75 33.48 -30.19
CA PHE A 8 17.08 33.68 -28.77
C PHE A 8 15.91 34.27 -27.97
N ALA A 9 15.15 35.19 -28.57
CA ALA A 9 13.96 35.75 -27.93
C ALA A 9 12.84 34.72 -27.76
N LEU A 10 12.68 33.82 -28.75
CA LEU A 10 11.68 32.75 -28.68
C LEU A 10 12.05 31.69 -27.62
N PHE A 11 13.34 31.35 -27.49
CA PHE A 11 13.82 30.39 -26.50
C PHE A 11 13.71 30.93 -25.07
N ALA A 12 14.00 32.22 -24.85
CA ALA A 12 13.80 32.89 -23.56
C ALA A 12 12.31 32.99 -23.18
N LEU A 13 11.41 33.22 -24.15
CA LEU A 13 9.97 33.21 -23.92
C LEU A 13 9.46 31.80 -23.57
N PHE A 14 10.00 30.76 -24.21
CA PHE A 14 9.68 29.36 -23.90
C PHE A 14 10.21 28.93 -22.52
N ALA A 15 11.41 29.41 -22.14
CA ALA A 15 11.97 29.19 -20.81
C ALA A 15 11.21 29.94 -19.70
N ALA A 16 10.62 31.11 -20.00
CA ALA A 16 9.75 31.85 -19.09
C ALA A 16 8.32 31.29 -18.99
N LEU A 17 7.92 30.44 -19.94
CA LEU A 17 6.65 29.71 -19.95
C LEU A 17 6.76 28.32 -19.31
N LEU A 18 7.97 27.87 -18.97
CA LEU A 18 8.13 26.73 -18.08
C LEU A 18 7.66 27.20 -16.69
N PRO A 19 6.61 26.62 -16.10
CA PRO A 19 6.29 26.90 -14.71
C PRO A 19 7.56 26.66 -13.90
N ALA A 20 7.90 27.62 -13.04
CA ALA A 20 8.94 27.45 -12.03
C ALA A 20 8.50 26.33 -11.08
N LEU A 21 8.71 25.07 -11.49
CA LEU A 21 8.35 23.86 -10.73
C LEU A 21 9.36 23.56 -9.63
N ALA A 22 10.22 24.51 -9.28
CA ALA A 22 11.23 24.35 -8.25
C ALA A 22 10.82 25.10 -6.98
N THR A 23 9.65 24.78 -6.43
CA THR A 23 9.40 24.94 -4.99
C THR A 23 10.06 23.74 -4.32
N ALA A 24 11.28 23.93 -3.81
CA ALA A 24 11.99 22.89 -3.09
C ALA A 24 11.50 22.92 -1.63
N TYR A 25 10.38 22.23 -1.38
CA TYR A 25 9.94 21.98 -0.01
C TYR A 25 10.98 21.13 0.71
N THR A 26 11.28 21.49 1.96
CA THR A 26 12.22 20.73 2.77
C THR A 26 11.46 19.69 3.60
N ASP A 27 11.66 18.41 3.30
CA ASP A 27 11.12 17.31 4.11
C ASP A 27 11.76 17.33 5.51
N TYR A 28 10.93 17.48 6.55
CA TYR A 28 11.35 17.47 7.94
C TYR A 28 11.37 16.04 8.50
N SER A 29 10.29 15.28 8.26
CA SER A 29 10.22 13.88 8.67
C SER A 29 9.25 13.08 7.81
N PHE A 30 9.48 11.77 7.76
CA PHE A 30 8.58 10.81 7.13
C PHE A 30 8.40 9.61 8.04
N GLN A 31 7.16 9.20 8.26
CA GLN A 31 6.83 8.01 9.02
C GLN A 31 5.92 7.12 8.19
N LEU A 32 6.28 5.85 8.06
CA LEU A 32 5.42 4.81 7.52
C LEU A 32 5.11 3.80 8.62
N ASN A 33 3.83 3.49 8.81
CA ASN A 33 3.38 2.38 9.63
C ASN A 33 2.53 1.43 8.77
N ALA A 34 2.94 0.17 8.68
CA ALA A 34 2.21 -0.87 7.96
C ALA A 34 1.67 -1.89 8.97
N THR A 35 0.36 -2.14 8.95
CA THR A 35 -0.28 -3.18 9.78
C THR A 35 -0.77 -4.30 8.89
N VAL A 36 -0.18 -5.48 9.05
CA VAL A 36 -0.43 -6.64 8.19
C VAL A 36 -1.65 -7.41 8.71
N ASN A 37 -2.59 -7.65 7.80
CA ASN A 37 -3.79 -8.45 8.05
C ASN A 37 -3.48 -9.95 7.97
N ALA A 38 -4.44 -10.77 8.41
CA ALA A 38 -4.30 -12.22 8.40
C ALA A 38 -4.14 -12.81 6.99
N ASP A 39 -4.66 -12.16 5.95
CA ASP A 39 -4.59 -12.64 4.56
C ASP A 39 -3.31 -12.20 3.82
N GLY A 40 -2.42 -11.43 4.47
CA GLY A 40 -1.22 -10.86 3.85
C GLY A 40 -1.45 -9.53 3.13
N SER A 41 -2.69 -9.00 3.14
CA SER A 41 -2.92 -7.57 2.85
C SER A 41 -2.42 -6.70 4.00
N ALA A 42 -2.32 -5.39 3.79
CA ALA A 42 -1.92 -4.48 4.85
C ALA A 42 -2.68 -3.15 4.80
N HIS A 43 -2.93 -2.62 6.00
CA HIS A 43 -3.35 -1.25 6.19
C HIS A 43 -2.12 -0.36 6.39
N ILE A 44 -2.02 0.70 5.60
CA ILE A 44 -0.87 1.58 5.54
C ILE A 44 -1.26 2.96 6.04
N PHE A 45 -0.46 3.49 6.97
CA PHE A 45 -0.50 4.87 7.39
C PHE A 45 0.85 5.52 7.13
N GLU A 46 0.87 6.56 6.34
CA GLU A 46 2.05 7.36 6.04
C GLU A 46 1.84 8.80 6.47
N LYS A 47 2.87 9.44 7.03
CA LYS A 47 2.85 10.85 7.37
C LYS A 47 4.14 11.50 6.93
N THR A 48 4.03 12.50 6.07
CA THR A 48 5.13 13.38 5.70
C THR A 48 4.93 14.73 6.36
N VAL A 49 5.97 15.23 7.03
CA VAL A 49 6.04 16.60 7.56
C VAL A 49 7.10 17.33 6.76
N PHE A 50 6.76 18.53 6.30
CA PHE A 50 7.65 19.38 5.51
C PHE A 50 7.51 20.85 5.93
N THR A 51 8.51 21.64 5.59
CA THR A 51 8.55 23.07 5.87
C THR A 51 8.13 23.89 4.64
N LEU A 52 7.32 24.92 4.87
CA LEU A 52 6.91 25.93 3.90
C LEU A 52 7.79 27.16 4.10
N ASP A 53 8.78 27.36 3.24
CA ASP A 53 9.89 28.28 3.44
C ASP A 53 9.53 29.74 3.10
N ASN A 54 8.45 29.96 2.37
CA ASN A 54 8.01 31.31 1.96
C ASN A 54 6.48 31.48 1.96
N ALA A 55 6.03 32.73 1.86
CA ALA A 55 4.61 33.08 1.88
C ALA A 55 3.82 32.51 0.69
N GLU A 56 4.46 32.36 -0.47
CA GLU A 56 3.84 31.77 -1.66
C GLU A 56 3.54 30.28 -1.45
N GLU A 57 4.47 29.54 -0.85
CA GLU A 57 4.28 28.14 -0.48
C GLU A 57 3.18 27.96 0.57
N ILE A 58 3.11 28.85 1.56
CA ILE A 58 2.03 28.87 2.54
C ILE A 58 0.68 29.07 1.85
N GLN A 59 0.58 30.06 0.97
CA GLN A 59 -0.65 30.35 0.23
C GLN A 59 -1.05 29.19 -0.67
N ASN A 60 -0.09 28.57 -1.36
CA ASN A 60 -0.32 27.41 -2.20
C ASN A 60 -0.82 26.22 -1.37
N PHE A 61 -0.22 25.93 -0.23
CA PHE A 61 -0.67 24.86 0.67
C PHE A 61 -2.09 25.12 1.19
N GLU A 62 -2.36 26.34 1.66
CA GLU A 62 -3.70 26.73 2.16
C GLU A 62 -4.77 26.63 1.07
N TYR A 63 -4.44 26.99 -0.17
CA TYR A 63 -5.35 26.81 -1.30
C TYR A 63 -5.83 25.35 -1.42
N TYR A 64 -4.92 24.37 -1.42
CA TYR A 64 -5.31 22.96 -1.51
C TYR A 64 -6.01 22.46 -0.25
N LEU A 65 -5.61 22.98 0.92
CA LEU A 65 -6.24 22.63 2.19
C LEU A 65 -7.72 23.02 2.24
N PHE A 66 -8.08 24.19 1.69
CA PHE A 66 -9.45 24.71 1.73
C PHE A 66 -10.26 24.48 0.45
N LYS A 67 -9.65 23.94 -0.61
CA LYS A 67 -10.34 23.60 -1.88
C LYS A 67 -11.43 22.53 -1.71
N GLY A 68 -11.39 21.76 -0.61
CA GLY A 68 -12.34 20.69 -0.31
C GLY A 68 -11.84 19.35 -0.81
N GLU A 69 -12.20 18.96 -2.03
CA GLU A 69 -11.72 17.71 -2.63
C GLU A 69 -10.34 17.90 -3.25
N SER A 70 -9.35 17.18 -2.70
CA SER A 70 -7.97 17.17 -3.17
C SER A 70 -7.57 15.74 -3.53
N THR A 71 -6.78 15.60 -4.58
CA THR A 71 -6.26 14.30 -5.03
C THR A 71 -4.86 14.05 -4.47
N LEU A 72 -4.39 12.81 -4.49
CA LEU A 72 -2.99 12.51 -4.14
C LEU A 72 -1.99 13.32 -4.98
N VAL A 73 -2.28 13.49 -6.28
CA VAL A 73 -1.46 14.29 -7.20
C VAL A 73 -1.39 15.75 -6.77
N ASP A 74 -2.44 16.28 -6.15
CA ASP A 74 -2.41 17.63 -5.62
C ASP A 74 -1.42 17.79 -4.48
N TRP A 75 -1.22 16.74 -3.68
CA TRP A 75 -0.31 16.79 -2.55
C TRP A 75 1.14 16.43 -2.91
N GLN A 76 1.34 15.63 -3.96
CA GLN A 76 2.66 15.25 -4.50
C GLN A 76 3.60 16.41 -4.80
N ARG A 77 3.05 17.58 -5.13
CA ARG A 77 3.86 18.78 -5.39
C ARG A 77 4.66 19.23 -4.16
N PHE A 78 4.17 18.93 -2.95
CA PHE A 78 4.74 19.41 -1.69
C PHE A 78 5.86 18.53 -1.15
N SER A 79 5.97 17.27 -1.60
CA SER A 79 7.04 16.38 -1.20
C SER A 79 7.10 15.15 -2.09
N ASN A 80 8.32 14.68 -2.37
CA ASN A 80 8.58 13.43 -3.09
C ASN A 80 8.19 12.18 -2.27
N ASN A 81 8.00 12.32 -0.96
CA ASN A 81 7.51 11.25 -0.09
C ASN A 81 5.97 11.14 -0.10
N ILE A 82 5.24 12.06 -0.73
CA ILE A 82 3.78 11.95 -0.81
C ILE A 82 3.41 11.06 -2.00
N LYS A 83 3.50 9.75 -1.83
CA LYS A 83 3.20 8.76 -2.88
C LYS A 83 2.94 7.40 -2.23
N TYR A 84 2.40 6.47 -2.99
CA TYR A 84 2.35 5.08 -2.54
C TYR A 84 3.76 4.50 -2.46
N HIS A 85 4.21 4.13 -1.25
CA HIS A 85 5.47 3.40 -1.07
C HIS A 85 5.31 1.89 -1.21
N PHE A 86 4.07 1.41 -1.23
CA PHE A 86 3.71 0.05 -1.59
C PHE A 86 2.84 0.05 -2.86
N ALA A 87 3.35 -0.54 -3.92
CA ALA A 87 2.66 -0.74 -5.19
C ALA A 87 1.67 -1.92 -5.10
N GLY A 88 0.73 -1.98 -6.03
CA GLY A 88 -0.30 -3.02 -6.09
C GLY A 88 -1.72 -2.46 -6.15
N PRO A 89 -2.74 -3.31 -6.06
CA PRO A 89 -4.12 -2.86 -5.92
C PRO A 89 -4.28 -2.13 -4.58
N VAL A 90 -4.56 -0.83 -4.67
CA VAL A 90 -4.79 0.04 -3.51
C VAL A 90 -6.27 0.40 -3.42
N SER A 91 -6.81 0.39 -2.20
CA SER A 91 -8.19 0.81 -1.91
C SER A 91 -8.26 1.72 -0.70
N ASN A 92 -9.43 2.35 -0.50
CA ASN A 92 -9.75 3.15 0.69
C ASN A 92 -8.76 4.30 0.98
N LEU A 93 -8.18 4.91 -0.07
CA LEU A 93 -7.30 6.05 0.12
C LEU A 93 -8.03 7.19 0.82
N ARG A 94 -7.45 7.63 1.93
CA ARG A 94 -7.79 8.86 2.64
C ARG A 94 -6.53 9.72 2.76
N VAL A 95 -6.64 10.98 2.35
CA VAL A 95 -5.57 11.96 2.48
C VAL A 95 -6.01 13.05 3.45
N ILE A 96 -5.16 13.35 4.43
CA ILE A 96 -5.40 14.35 5.46
C ILE A 96 -4.22 15.32 5.48
N ALA A 97 -4.46 16.57 5.14
CA ALA A 97 -3.46 17.63 5.24
C ALA A 97 -3.71 18.50 6.47
N ALA A 98 -2.64 19.00 7.10
CA ALA A 98 -2.75 19.86 8.28
C ALA A 98 -1.55 20.81 8.41
N ARG A 99 -1.73 21.90 9.17
CA ARG A 99 -0.63 22.71 9.69
C ARG A 99 -0.08 22.07 10.97
N GLU A 100 1.24 21.93 11.04
CA GLU A 100 1.93 21.26 12.16
C GLU A 100 2.60 22.28 13.08
N PHE A 101 1.79 23.10 13.77
CA PHE A 101 2.31 24.17 14.63
C PHE A 101 3.27 23.69 15.74
N ARG A 102 3.15 22.42 16.14
CA ARG A 102 4.07 21.79 17.11
C ARG A 102 5.48 21.57 16.55
N SER A 103 5.60 21.42 15.23
CA SER A 103 6.85 21.22 14.52
C SER A 103 7.41 22.52 13.93
N GLY A 104 6.76 23.66 14.19
CA GLY A 104 7.14 24.98 13.68
C GLY A 104 5.98 25.73 13.01
N TYR A 105 6.03 27.06 13.00
CA TYR A 105 4.98 27.89 12.41
C TYR A 105 4.83 27.73 10.90
N THR A 106 5.89 27.30 10.22
CA THR A 106 5.97 27.03 8.78
C THR A 106 5.78 25.56 8.43
N SER A 107 5.60 24.69 9.42
CA SER A 107 5.51 23.24 9.19
C SER A 107 4.09 22.83 8.79
N ALA A 108 4.02 21.92 7.84
CA ALA A 108 2.79 21.32 7.36
C ALA A 108 2.97 19.81 7.23
N SER A 109 1.86 19.08 7.20
CA SER A 109 1.87 17.65 6.98
C SER A 109 0.82 17.21 6.00
N VAL A 110 1.11 16.08 5.37
CA VAL A 110 0.16 15.27 4.62
C VAL A 110 0.26 13.86 5.16
N SER A 111 -0.86 13.31 5.59
CA SER A 111 -1.02 11.93 6.02
C SER A 111 -1.85 11.17 5.00
N MET A 112 -1.42 9.96 4.66
CA MET A 112 -2.11 9.04 3.77
C MET A 112 -2.47 7.77 4.54
N GLU A 113 -3.72 7.35 4.43
CA GLU A 113 -4.23 6.11 5.00
C GLU A 113 -4.86 5.31 3.85
N TYR A 114 -4.45 4.06 3.65
CA TYR A 114 -4.93 3.23 2.55
C TYR A 114 -4.66 1.75 2.78
N ASP A 115 -5.38 0.89 2.05
CA ASP A 115 -5.19 -0.56 2.11
C ASP A 115 -4.48 -1.06 0.85
N VAL A 116 -3.55 -1.99 1.02
CA VAL A 116 -2.80 -2.64 -0.07
C VAL A 116 -3.08 -4.13 -0.06
N GLN A 117 -3.48 -4.67 -1.21
CA GLN A 117 -3.68 -6.10 -1.39
C GLN A 117 -2.38 -6.82 -1.79
N ASP A 118 -2.27 -8.08 -1.39
CA ASP A 118 -1.17 -8.98 -1.75
C ASP A 118 0.21 -8.37 -1.44
N LEU A 119 0.37 -7.80 -0.24
CA LEU A 119 1.66 -7.26 0.20
C LEU A 119 2.63 -8.38 0.59
N PHE A 120 2.08 -9.44 1.20
CA PHE A 120 2.78 -10.68 1.50
C PHE A 120 2.22 -11.80 0.63
N LEU A 121 3.11 -12.48 -0.09
CA LEU A 121 2.81 -13.71 -0.79
C LEU A 121 2.67 -14.83 0.22
N SER A 122 1.63 -15.65 0.09
CA SER A 122 1.37 -16.78 0.98
C SER A 122 1.57 -18.12 0.27
N GLU A 123 2.21 -19.06 0.96
CA GLU A 123 2.40 -20.44 0.51
C GLU A 123 1.99 -21.41 1.63
N LYS A 124 1.11 -22.36 1.32
CA LYS A 124 0.73 -23.42 2.27
C LYS A 124 1.84 -24.46 2.36
N ALA A 125 2.61 -24.44 3.44
CA ALA A 125 3.64 -25.45 3.70
C ALA A 125 3.04 -26.79 4.16
N ASN A 126 1.94 -26.76 4.92
CA ASN A 126 1.16 -27.95 5.27
C ASN A 126 -0.30 -27.59 5.60
N ALA A 127 -1.08 -28.54 6.14
CA ALA A 127 -2.50 -28.34 6.47
C ALA A 127 -2.78 -27.17 7.43
N ARG A 128 -1.82 -26.82 8.30
CA ARG A 128 -1.96 -25.76 9.30
C ARG A 128 -1.01 -24.60 9.12
N LEU A 129 0.14 -24.85 8.49
CA LEU A 129 1.21 -23.88 8.35
C LEU A 129 1.09 -23.14 7.01
N THR A 130 0.95 -21.82 7.09
CA THR A 130 1.07 -20.94 5.93
C THR A 130 2.25 -20.01 6.14
N GLN A 131 3.16 -20.00 5.18
CA GLN A 131 4.32 -19.12 5.17
C GLN A 131 3.96 -17.86 4.40
N TYR A 132 4.39 -16.71 4.92
CA TYR A 132 4.20 -15.41 4.30
C TYR A 132 5.56 -14.79 4.04
N ALA A 133 5.75 -14.26 2.84
CA ALA A 133 6.96 -13.54 2.44
C ALA A 133 6.57 -12.23 1.76
N PHE A 134 7.22 -11.15 2.17
CA PHE A 134 7.00 -9.84 1.57
C PHE A 134 7.33 -9.86 0.07
N ASP A 135 6.42 -9.36 -0.76
CA ASP A 135 6.67 -9.19 -2.19
C ASP A 135 7.52 -7.94 -2.42
N LYS A 136 8.83 -8.13 -2.63
CA LYS A 136 9.78 -7.03 -2.83
C LYS A 136 9.42 -6.14 -4.02
N HIS A 137 8.71 -6.67 -5.01
CA HIS A 137 8.25 -5.91 -6.18
C HIS A 137 7.18 -4.86 -5.85
N LYS A 138 6.59 -4.95 -4.66
CA LYS A 138 5.65 -3.96 -4.15
C LYS A 138 6.38 -2.74 -3.59
N LEU A 139 7.69 -2.75 -3.38
CA LEU A 139 8.37 -1.66 -2.69
C LEU A 139 8.75 -0.50 -3.63
N SER A 140 8.41 0.74 -3.24
CA SER A 140 8.53 1.95 -4.09
C SER A 140 9.21 3.13 -3.37
N PHE A 141 10.44 2.93 -2.88
CA PHE A 141 11.25 3.96 -2.20
C PHE A 141 12.26 4.67 -3.13
N GLY A 142 12.01 4.66 -4.44
CA GLY A 142 12.86 5.29 -5.46
C GLY A 142 13.95 4.39 -6.04
N SER A 143 14.26 3.28 -5.37
CA SER A 143 14.99 2.14 -5.92
C SER A 143 14.05 0.92 -6.00
N PRO A 144 13.99 0.20 -7.13
CA PRO A 144 13.17 -1.01 -7.22
C PRO A 144 13.64 -2.06 -6.20
N ASN A 145 12.71 -2.65 -5.45
CA ASN A 145 12.96 -3.75 -4.50
C ASN A 145 13.92 -3.43 -3.33
N GLU A 146 14.28 -2.16 -3.13
CA GLU A 146 15.20 -1.74 -2.05
C GLU A 146 14.53 -0.71 -1.16
N LEU A 147 14.56 -0.96 0.15
CA LEU A 147 14.17 0.03 1.13
C LEU A 147 15.27 1.09 1.22
N LYS A 148 14.87 2.35 1.03
CA LYS A 148 15.71 3.52 1.18
C LYS A 148 15.05 4.48 2.16
N LEU A 149 15.54 4.49 3.39
CA LEU A 149 15.18 5.46 4.41
C LEU A 149 16.31 6.47 4.55
N SER A 150 15.99 7.76 4.42
CA SER A 150 16.91 8.87 4.68
C SER A 150 16.88 9.26 6.17
N THR A 151 17.80 10.12 6.60
CA THR A 151 17.76 10.68 7.96
C THR A 151 16.41 11.35 8.25
N GLY A 152 15.82 11.07 9.41
CA GLY A 152 14.50 11.58 9.78
C GLY A 152 13.31 10.79 9.20
N GLN A 153 13.58 9.67 8.53
CA GLN A 153 12.57 8.75 8.04
C GLN A 153 12.50 7.48 8.89
N SER A 154 11.30 6.97 9.15
CA SER A 154 11.08 5.73 9.88
C SER A 154 10.02 4.85 9.24
N LEU A 155 10.15 3.53 9.46
CA LEU A 155 9.26 2.49 9.02
C LEU A 155 8.94 1.57 10.20
N SER A 156 7.66 1.38 10.52
CA SER A 156 7.19 0.33 11.42
C SER A 156 6.29 -0.65 10.67
N LEU A 157 6.45 -1.94 10.98
CA LEU A 157 5.67 -3.04 10.46
C LEU A 157 5.10 -3.85 11.63
N ILE A 158 3.78 -3.93 11.71
CA ILE A 158 3.05 -4.71 12.71
C ILE A 158 2.53 -5.98 12.04
N LEU A 159 3.08 -7.13 12.43
CA LEU A 159 2.68 -8.45 11.96
C LEU A 159 1.44 -8.96 12.70
N PRO A 160 0.69 -9.93 12.14
CA PRO A 160 -0.43 -10.58 12.83
C PRO A 160 0.00 -11.18 14.17
N LYS A 161 -0.89 -11.18 15.16
CA LYS A 161 -0.59 -11.58 16.56
C LYS A 161 -0.05 -13.01 16.72
N ASP A 162 -0.40 -13.87 15.78
CA ASP A 162 -0.06 -15.29 15.71
C ASP A 162 1.12 -15.58 14.78
N ALA A 163 1.84 -14.56 14.31
CA ALA A 163 3.07 -14.73 13.53
C ALA A 163 4.20 -15.32 14.39
N PHE A 164 4.92 -16.28 13.83
CA PHE A 164 6.13 -16.88 14.42
C PHE A 164 7.17 -17.18 13.34
N ASN A 165 8.35 -17.67 13.73
CA ASN A 165 9.50 -17.87 12.82
C ASN A 165 9.80 -16.63 11.95
N ILE A 166 9.76 -15.45 12.57
CA ILE A 166 9.95 -14.18 11.87
C ILE A 166 11.42 -14.06 11.46
N ALA A 167 11.65 -13.88 10.16
CA ALA A 167 12.95 -13.58 9.60
C ALA A 167 12.88 -12.22 8.90
N VAL A 168 13.82 -11.34 9.23
CA VAL A 168 13.90 -9.97 8.70
C VAL A 168 15.29 -9.64 8.21
N THR A 169 15.38 -8.91 7.10
CA THR A 169 16.60 -8.29 6.60
C THR A 169 16.26 -6.92 6.02
N PRO A 170 16.99 -5.84 6.38
CA PRO A 170 18.00 -5.78 7.42
C PRO A 170 17.38 -6.00 8.81
N ALA A 171 18.21 -6.32 9.79
CA ALA A 171 17.75 -6.46 11.18
C ALA A 171 17.00 -5.20 11.62
N ALA A 172 15.85 -5.38 12.28
CA ALA A 172 15.09 -4.27 12.84
C ALA A 172 15.94 -3.57 13.92
N GLY A 173 15.91 -2.24 13.93
CA GLY A 173 16.67 -1.44 14.91
C GLY A 173 16.07 -1.51 16.32
N VAL A 174 14.76 -1.74 16.40
CA VAL A 174 14.03 -1.96 17.65
C VAL A 174 13.00 -3.07 17.44
N GLU A 175 13.12 -4.16 18.21
CA GLU A 175 12.01 -5.09 18.48
C GLU A 175 11.28 -4.57 19.73
N ALA A 176 10.21 -3.80 19.57
CA ALA A 176 9.55 -3.11 20.68
C ALA A 176 8.35 -3.89 21.24
N TYR A 177 8.41 -4.22 22.55
CA TYR A 177 7.36 -4.55 23.54
C TYR A 177 6.24 -5.58 23.24
N SER A 178 5.89 -5.82 21.99
CA SER A 178 5.04 -6.91 21.51
C SER A 178 5.83 -7.65 20.43
N ARG A 179 5.90 -8.98 20.46
CA ARG A 179 6.82 -9.80 19.63
C ARG A 179 6.67 -9.62 18.10
N ASN A 180 5.79 -8.75 17.64
CA ASN A 180 5.28 -8.70 16.27
C ASN A 180 5.39 -7.29 15.67
N GLU A 181 5.97 -6.31 16.37
CA GLU A 181 6.29 -5.00 15.82
C GLU A 181 7.78 -4.92 15.46
N LEU A 182 8.05 -4.53 14.22
CA LEU A 182 9.39 -4.40 13.65
C LEU A 182 9.58 -2.95 13.19
N ALA A 183 10.65 -2.30 13.65
CA ALA A 183 10.91 -0.91 13.31
C ALA A 183 12.32 -0.68 12.73
N TRP A 184 12.39 0.22 11.75
CA TRP A 184 13.62 0.71 11.14
C TRP A 184 13.61 2.24 11.12
N GLU A 185 14.77 2.81 11.39
CA GLU A 185 15.02 4.25 11.28
C GLU A 185 16.16 4.48 10.28
N GLY A 186 16.03 5.54 9.48
CA GLY A 186 17.08 5.93 8.55
C GLY A 186 18.29 6.56 9.24
N PRO A 187 19.47 6.61 8.57
CA PRO A 187 19.67 6.21 7.18
C PRO A 187 19.82 4.70 7.01
N LEU A 188 19.09 4.13 6.05
CA LEU A 188 19.10 2.70 5.73
C LEU A 188 18.91 2.51 4.24
N ILE A 189 19.78 1.71 3.61
CA ILE A 189 19.67 1.34 2.19
C ILE A 189 19.96 -0.16 2.05
N GLY A 190 19.06 -0.90 1.45
CA GLY A 190 19.29 -2.31 1.13
C GLY A 190 18.02 -3.08 0.81
N SER A 191 18.17 -4.39 0.61
CA SER A 191 17.05 -5.32 0.46
C SER A 191 16.20 -5.32 1.74
N TRP A 192 14.87 -5.19 1.58
CA TRP A 192 13.93 -5.32 2.69
C TRP A 192 13.10 -6.58 2.52
N ASP A 193 13.42 -7.55 3.36
CA ASP A 193 12.91 -8.91 3.31
C ASP A 193 12.28 -9.19 4.67
N VAL A 194 11.01 -9.55 4.65
CA VAL A 194 10.28 -9.98 5.84
C VAL A 194 9.54 -11.25 5.50
N SER A 195 9.76 -12.29 6.28
CA SER A 195 8.99 -13.53 6.20
C SER A 195 8.59 -14.01 7.57
N TYR A 196 7.43 -14.65 7.67
CA TYR A 196 6.92 -15.22 8.90
C TYR A 196 5.98 -16.38 8.60
N ASP A 197 5.82 -17.25 9.58
CA ASP A 197 4.87 -18.35 9.54
C ASP A 197 3.63 -18.01 10.36
N ARG A 198 2.47 -18.54 9.94
CA ARG A 198 1.24 -18.57 10.75
C ARG A 198 0.67 -19.97 10.78
N GLU A 199 0.12 -20.34 11.93
CA GLU A 199 -0.55 -21.62 12.15
C GLU A 199 -2.05 -21.38 12.29
N ILE A 200 -2.84 -22.01 11.41
CA ILE A 200 -4.29 -22.00 11.48
C ILE A 200 -4.71 -22.83 12.70
N SER A 201 -5.62 -22.28 13.51
CA SER A 201 -6.14 -23.01 14.66
C SER A 201 -6.88 -24.29 14.24
N LEU A 202 -6.78 -25.33 15.07
CA LEU A 202 -7.43 -26.63 14.85
C LEU A 202 -8.95 -26.50 14.66
N SER A 203 -9.57 -25.53 15.34
CA SER A 203 -11.01 -25.23 15.17
C SER A 203 -11.33 -24.74 13.76
N GLN A 204 -10.49 -23.88 13.20
CA GLN A 204 -10.70 -23.30 11.87
C GLN A 204 -10.41 -24.32 10.77
N GLU A 205 -9.39 -25.17 10.94
CA GLU A 205 -9.15 -26.33 10.07
C GLU A 205 -10.38 -27.26 10.01
N VAL A 206 -10.95 -27.59 11.16
CA VAL A 206 -12.14 -28.44 11.24
C VAL A 206 -13.34 -27.77 10.56
N THR A 207 -13.54 -26.46 10.78
CA THR A 207 -14.60 -25.71 10.09
C THR A 207 -14.40 -25.69 8.58
N GLU A 208 -13.19 -25.41 8.08
CA GLU A 208 -12.89 -25.41 6.64
C GLU A 208 -13.07 -26.79 6.02
N PHE A 209 -12.63 -27.86 6.71
CA PHE A 209 -12.86 -29.23 6.29
C PHE A 209 -14.34 -29.53 6.14
N PHE A 210 -15.15 -29.26 7.17
CA PHE A 210 -16.59 -29.50 7.15
C PHE A 210 -17.31 -28.63 6.13
N MET A 211 -16.89 -27.37 5.93
CA MET A 211 -17.45 -26.50 4.90
C MET A 211 -17.12 -27.00 3.50
N SER A 212 -15.90 -27.48 3.25
CA SER A 212 -15.53 -28.07 1.96
C SER A 212 -16.29 -29.37 1.70
N ALA A 213 -16.45 -30.22 2.73
CA ALA A 213 -17.22 -31.45 2.66
C ALA A 213 -18.70 -31.18 2.39
N TYR A 214 -19.28 -30.18 3.07
CA TYR A 214 -20.64 -29.73 2.86
C TYR A 214 -20.85 -29.18 1.44
N GLY A 215 -19.91 -28.37 0.93
CA GLY A 215 -19.93 -27.87 -0.44
C GLY A 215 -19.83 -28.99 -1.49
N ALA A 216 -18.95 -29.97 -1.28
CA ALA A 216 -18.80 -31.12 -2.17
C ALA A 216 -20.06 -32.00 -2.19
N VAL A 217 -20.65 -32.26 -1.02
CA VAL A 217 -21.91 -33.01 -0.90
C VAL A 217 -23.07 -32.23 -1.52
N GLY A 218 -23.19 -30.93 -1.25
CA GLY A 218 -24.21 -30.07 -1.85
C GLY A 218 -24.15 -30.01 -3.37
N ASN A 219 -22.95 -29.86 -3.93
CA ASN A 219 -22.74 -29.87 -5.39
C ASN A 219 -23.05 -31.23 -6.02
N SER A 220 -22.68 -32.34 -5.35
CA SER A 220 -23.01 -33.69 -5.81
C SER A 220 -24.53 -33.95 -5.79
N LEU A 221 -25.25 -33.44 -4.78
CA LEU A 221 -26.71 -33.54 -4.68
C LEU A 221 -27.41 -32.72 -5.78
N LEU A 222 -26.93 -31.51 -6.07
CA LEU A 222 -27.43 -30.68 -7.17
C LEU A 222 -27.19 -31.35 -8.53
N ALA A 223 -26.01 -31.94 -8.73
CA ALA A 223 -25.70 -32.70 -9.94
C ALA A 223 -26.62 -33.92 -10.12
N LEU A 224 -26.92 -34.64 -9.04
CA LEU A 224 -27.88 -35.76 -9.04
C LEU A 224 -29.30 -35.29 -9.37
N LEU A 225 -29.77 -34.20 -8.74
CA LEU A 225 -31.09 -33.63 -9.01
C LEU A 225 -31.22 -33.15 -10.46
N ALA A 226 -30.17 -32.54 -11.02
CA ALA A 226 -30.12 -32.15 -12.43
C ALA A 226 -30.18 -33.37 -13.37
N LEU A 227 -29.47 -34.45 -13.05
CA LEU A 227 -29.54 -35.71 -13.81
C LEU A 227 -30.92 -36.35 -13.77
N VAL A 228 -31.56 -36.39 -12.59
CA VAL A 228 -32.93 -36.90 -12.43
C VAL A 228 -33.92 -36.05 -13.22
N PHE A 229 -33.79 -34.73 -13.16
CA PHE A 229 -34.62 -33.81 -13.95
C PHE A 229 -34.45 -34.03 -15.46
N LEU A 230 -33.21 -34.14 -15.95
CA LEU A 230 -32.92 -34.42 -17.36
C LEU A 230 -33.48 -35.79 -17.81
N ALA A 231 -33.39 -36.81 -16.97
CA ALA A 231 -33.95 -38.13 -17.24
C ALA A 231 -35.48 -38.09 -17.37
N ILE A 232 -36.17 -37.38 -16.46
CA ILE A 232 -37.63 -37.19 -16.50
C ILE A 232 -38.04 -36.37 -17.73
N ALA A 233 -37.33 -35.28 -18.02
CA ALA A 233 -37.59 -34.43 -19.19
C ALA A 233 -37.39 -35.19 -20.51
N GLY A 234 -36.30 -35.94 -20.63
CA GLY A 234 -36.00 -36.79 -21.79
C GLY A 234 -37.02 -37.91 -21.99
N PHE A 235 -37.46 -38.56 -20.91
CA PHE A 235 -38.53 -39.55 -20.95
C PHE A 235 -39.87 -38.95 -21.39
N LYS A 236 -40.24 -37.77 -20.88
CA LYS A 236 -41.47 -37.09 -21.26
C LYS A 236 -41.43 -36.62 -22.72
N TYR A 237 -40.29 -36.11 -23.18
CA TYR A 237 -40.08 -35.69 -24.57
C TYR A 237 -40.16 -36.88 -25.55
N SER A 238 -39.59 -38.03 -25.20
CA SER A 238 -39.67 -39.24 -26.05
C SER A 238 -41.09 -39.82 -26.13
N LYS A 239 -41.89 -39.68 -25.06
CA LYS A 239 -43.28 -40.12 -25.01
C LYS A 239 -44.23 -39.21 -25.80
N LEU A 240 -43.92 -37.92 -25.93
CA LEU A 240 -44.70 -36.95 -26.72
C LEU A 240 -44.41 -37.00 -28.23
N ARG A 241 -43.34 -37.70 -28.65
CA ARG A 241 -42.95 -37.90 -30.06
C ARG A 241 -43.50 -39.20 -30.67
N LYS A 242 -44.18 -40.03 -29.88
CA LYS A 242 -44.95 -41.20 -30.35
C LYS A 242 -46.43 -40.85 -30.38
#